data_AF-A0A1H1JRT0-F1
#
_entry.id   AF-A0A1H1JRT0-F1
#
_cell.length_a   1.000
_cell.length_b   1.000
_cell.length_c   1.000
_cell.angle_alpha   90.00
_cell.angle_beta   90.00
_cell.angle_gamma   90.00
#
_symmetry.space_group_name_H-M   'P 1'
#
loop_
_entity.id
_entity.type
_entity.pdbx_description
1 polymer ?
#
loop_
_entity_poly.entity_id
_entity_poly.type
_entity_poly.pdbx_seq_one_letter_code
_entity_poly.pdbx_strand_id
1 'polypeptide(L)'
;MSKTPASAAGGAMPASGHTQSRRYFLGVLAAAPALAVPAVAMAASVDDPIFALIAEWRATEHAWLAAVEDQFRIEDQVRNRGGKVGADRELDRYIAAADVAADARWEAANMVYKTVPQTKEGALALIEVFRREHDGCTFEEEPTEMMLDSISAWLKRGVADV
;
A
#
# COMPACT_ATOMS: atom_id res chain seq x y z
N MET A 1 44.20 4.45 60.37
CA MET A 1 43.64 5.72 60.88
C MET A 1 42.86 6.34 59.72
N SER A 2 41.52 6.23 59.68
CA SER A 2 40.53 7.27 60.07
C SER A 2 40.84 8.67 59.50
N LYS A 3 39.92 9.49 58.98
CA LYS A 3 38.47 9.49 58.68
C LYS A 3 38.24 10.79 57.87
N THR A 4 37.20 10.80 57.02
CA THR A 4 36.48 11.90 56.32
C THR A 4 36.08 13.08 57.25
N PRO A 5 35.36 14.17 56.83
CA PRO A 5 35.05 14.79 55.52
C PRO A 5 35.12 16.35 55.52
N ALA A 6 34.83 17.02 54.40
CA ALA A 6 34.24 18.37 54.45
C ALA A 6 33.14 18.51 53.38
N SER A 7 31.92 18.64 53.89
CA SER A 7 30.67 18.91 53.18
C SER A 7 30.43 20.42 53.16
N ALA A 8 29.87 20.94 52.08
CA ALA A 8 29.08 22.16 52.10
C ALA A 8 27.78 21.88 51.32
N ALA A 9 26.77 21.43 52.07
CA ALA A 9 25.38 21.52 51.66
C ALA A 9 24.90 22.97 51.81
N GLY A 10 24.26 23.50 50.78
CA GLY A 10 23.57 24.78 50.80
C GLY A 10 22.53 24.78 49.69
N GLY A 11 21.37 24.21 50.00
CA GLY A 11 20.26 24.10 49.05
C GLY A 11 19.47 25.40 48.89
N ALA A 12 18.85 25.54 47.73
CA ALA A 12 17.56 26.18 47.54
C ALA A 12 17.06 25.84 46.13
N MET A 13 16.05 24.97 46.03
CA MET A 13 15.19 24.93 44.85
C MET A 13 14.18 26.08 44.93
N PRO A 14 13.87 26.69 43.79
CA PRO A 14 12.48 26.97 43.48
C PRO A 14 12.00 26.29 42.18
N ALA A 15 10.69 26.08 42.17
CA ALA A 15 9.88 25.24 41.30
C ALA A 15 9.88 25.61 39.80
N SER A 16 9.66 24.57 38.99
CA SER A 16 8.89 24.54 37.73
C SER A 16 8.85 25.82 36.89
N GLY A 17 9.68 25.83 35.83
CA GLY A 17 9.50 26.69 34.67
C GLY A 17 9.92 25.92 33.42
N HIS A 18 8.95 25.30 32.74
CA HIS A 18 9.15 24.78 31.39
C HIS A 18 9.58 25.92 30.48
N THR A 19 10.85 25.94 30.11
CA THR A 19 11.33 26.78 29.01
C THR A 19 12.06 25.88 28.03
N GLN A 20 11.24 25.34 27.14
CA GLN A 20 11.61 24.61 25.93
C GLN A 20 12.68 25.37 25.14
N SER A 21 13.91 24.87 25.13
CA SER A 21 14.85 25.17 24.06
C SER A 21 14.55 24.27 22.87
N ARG A 22 13.44 24.57 22.17
CA ARG A 22 13.05 23.94 20.90
C ARG A 22 13.47 24.83 19.75
N ARG A 23 14.76 24.85 19.41
CA ARG A 23 15.20 25.37 18.11
C ARG A 23 16.36 24.55 17.57
N TYR A 24 16.11 24.03 16.36
CA TYR A 24 17.04 23.38 15.44
C TYR A 24 17.39 21.92 15.72
N PHE A 25 16.52 21.03 15.28
CA PHE A 25 16.88 20.10 14.20
C PHE A 25 15.61 19.81 13.39
N LEU A 26 15.38 20.64 12.36
CA LEU A 26 14.56 20.26 11.22
C LEU A 26 15.34 19.16 10.47
N GLY A 27 15.17 17.92 10.92
CA GLY A 27 15.53 16.73 10.18
C GLY A 27 14.50 16.53 9.08
N VAL A 28 14.99 16.58 7.85
CA VAL A 28 14.26 16.52 6.59
C VAL A 28 13.29 15.33 6.56
N LEU A 29 12.03 15.62 6.23
CA LEU A 29 11.05 14.69 5.66
C LEU A 29 11.66 14.07 4.39
N ALA A 30 12.24 12.88 4.53
CA ALA A 30 12.66 12.06 3.40
C ALA A 30 11.60 10.96 3.20
N ALA A 31 10.64 11.29 2.33
CA ALA A 31 9.84 10.39 1.50
C ALA A 31 9.41 9.06 2.14
N ALA A 32 8.40 9.13 3.02
CA ALA A 32 7.41 8.08 3.06
C ALA A 32 6.25 8.54 2.17
N PRO A 33 5.94 7.90 1.03
CA PRO A 33 4.56 7.81 0.62
C PRO A 33 3.93 6.76 1.55
N ALA A 34 3.77 7.12 2.82
CA ALA A 34 2.63 6.62 3.55
C ALA A 34 1.45 7.24 2.81
N LEU A 35 0.96 6.51 1.80
CA LEU A 35 -0.29 6.84 1.13
C LEU A 35 -1.32 6.89 2.24
N ALA A 36 -1.60 8.11 2.69
CA ALA A 36 -2.79 8.43 3.42
C ALA A 36 -3.92 7.95 2.53
N VAL A 37 -4.42 6.74 2.79
CA VAL A 37 -5.69 6.26 2.25
C VAL A 37 -6.69 7.37 2.60
N PRO A 38 -7.24 8.10 1.61
CA PRO A 38 -8.29 9.04 1.90
C PRO A 38 -9.51 8.21 2.26
N ALA A 39 -9.66 7.89 3.54
CA ALA A 39 -10.96 7.57 4.08
C ALA A 39 -11.81 8.84 3.94
N VAL A 40 -12.99 8.66 3.33
CA VAL A 40 -14.08 9.62 3.16
C VAL A 40 -14.09 10.40 1.83
N ALA A 41 -14.80 9.82 0.87
CA ALA A 41 -15.94 10.51 0.26
C ALA A 41 -17.08 9.51 0.04
N MET A 42 -17.84 9.21 1.11
CA MET A 42 -19.20 8.68 0.96
C MET A 42 -20.11 9.82 0.48
N ALA A 43 -19.96 10.20 -0.78
CA ALA A 43 -21.07 10.76 -1.53
C ALA A 43 -21.92 9.55 -1.97
N ALA A 44 -23.19 9.54 -1.62
CA ALA A 44 -24.13 8.53 -2.07
C ALA A 44 -24.14 8.51 -3.60
N SER A 45 -23.36 7.62 -4.21
CA SER A 45 -23.41 7.40 -5.64
C SER A 45 -24.44 6.32 -5.90
N VAL A 46 -25.30 6.61 -6.87
CA VAL A 46 -26.13 5.64 -7.60
C VAL A 46 -25.23 4.70 -8.45
N ASP A 47 -23.91 4.76 -8.24
CA ASP A 47 -22.89 4.07 -9.02
C ASP A 47 -22.56 2.71 -8.38
N ASP A 48 -22.45 1.70 -9.23
CA ASP A 48 -22.07 0.33 -8.88
C ASP A 48 -20.79 0.32 -8.01
N PRO A 49 -20.79 -0.28 -6.80
CA PRO A 49 -19.64 -0.28 -5.89
C PRO A 49 -18.36 -0.84 -6.51
N ILE A 50 -18.50 -1.68 -7.55
CA ILE A 50 -17.37 -2.22 -8.28
C ILE A 50 -16.47 -1.15 -8.91
N PHE A 51 -17.02 0.02 -9.29
CA PHE A 51 -16.22 1.08 -9.89
C PHE A 51 -15.23 1.71 -8.90
N ALA A 52 -15.61 1.84 -7.63
CA ALA A 52 -14.70 2.33 -6.60
C ALA A 52 -13.54 1.35 -6.38
N LEU A 53 -13.84 0.05 -6.35
CA LEU A 53 -12.83 -1.01 -6.19
C LEU A 53 -11.89 -1.10 -7.41
N ILE A 54 -12.42 -0.93 -8.63
CA ILE A 54 -11.59 -0.88 -9.83
C ILE A 54 -10.65 0.34 -9.81
N ALA A 55 -11.13 1.49 -9.32
CA ALA A 55 -10.29 2.67 -9.18
C ALA A 55 -9.16 2.45 -8.16
N GLU A 56 -9.47 1.82 -7.03
CA GLU A 56 -8.49 1.43 -6.01
C GLU A 56 -7.46 0.44 -6.55
N TRP A 57 -7.92 -0.64 -7.21
CA TRP A 57 -7.02 -1.62 -7.83
C TRP A 57 -6.08 -0.95 -8.86
N ARG A 58 -6.58 -0.04 -9.71
CA ARG A 58 -5.72 0.72 -10.64
C ARG A 58 -4.67 1.55 -9.90
N ALA A 59 -5.03 2.20 -8.80
CA ALA A 59 -4.07 2.95 -7.99
C ALA A 59 -2.97 2.05 -7.40
N THR A 60 -3.35 0.87 -6.89
CA THR A 60 -2.38 -0.11 -6.38
C THR A 60 -1.51 -0.72 -7.48
N GLU A 61 -2.06 -0.95 -8.68
CA GLU A 61 -1.30 -1.41 -9.84
C GLU A 61 -0.25 -0.37 -10.26
N HIS A 62 -0.63 0.92 -10.32
CA HIS A 62 0.32 2.00 -10.60
C HIS A 62 1.44 2.06 -9.56
N ALA A 63 1.13 1.87 -8.27
CA ALA A 63 2.13 1.84 -7.21
C ALA A 63 3.08 0.63 -7.34
N TRP A 64 2.54 -0.55 -7.65
CA TRP A 64 3.32 -1.75 -7.89
C TRP A 64 4.25 -1.61 -9.10
N LEU A 65 3.74 -1.11 -10.23
CA LEU A 65 4.56 -0.88 -11.43
C LEU A 65 5.72 0.09 -11.15
N ALA A 66 5.47 1.16 -10.39
CA ALA A 66 6.52 2.10 -9.99
C ALA A 66 7.56 1.44 -9.08
N ALA A 67 7.14 0.60 -8.13
CA ALA A 67 8.05 -0.13 -7.25
C ALA A 67 8.92 -1.15 -8.02
N VAL A 68 8.33 -1.84 -8.99
CA VAL A 68 9.04 -2.78 -9.88
C VAL A 68 10.05 -2.06 -10.77
N GLU A 69 9.69 -0.91 -11.35
CA GLU A 69 10.61 -0.08 -12.13
C GLU A 69 11.81 0.39 -11.27
N ASP A 70 11.54 0.83 -10.04
CA ASP A 70 12.58 1.22 -9.10
C ASP A 70 13.48 0.03 -8.70
N GLN A 71 12.91 -1.14 -8.47
CA GLN A 71 13.69 -2.36 -8.21
C GLN A 71 14.64 -2.66 -9.38
N PHE A 72 14.15 -2.71 -10.62
CA PHE A 72 14.99 -2.98 -11.79
C PHE A 72 16.09 -1.95 -11.98
N ARG A 73 15.77 -0.66 -11.75
CA ARG A 73 16.76 0.43 -11.81
C ARG A 73 17.89 0.21 -10.80
N ILE A 74 17.56 -0.22 -9.59
CA ILE A 74 18.54 -0.46 -8.52
C ILE A 74 19.33 -1.74 -8.80
N GLU A 75 18.69 -2.83 -9.22
CA GLU A 75 19.37 -4.06 -9.64
C GLU A 75 20.42 -3.79 -10.71
N ASP A 76 20.10 -2.97 -11.72
CA ASP A 76 21.05 -2.58 -12.76
C ASP A 76 22.23 -1.77 -12.19
N GLN A 77 21.97 -0.84 -11.27
CA GLN A 77 23.03 -0.08 -10.58
C GLN A 77 23.95 -0.98 -9.75
N VAL A 78 23.39 -1.97 -9.03
CA VAL A 78 24.17 -2.94 -8.24
C VAL A 78 25.05 -3.78 -9.15
N ARG A 79 24.48 -4.31 -10.24
CA ARG A 79 25.18 -5.07 -11.28
C ARG A 79 26.34 -4.25 -11.87
N ASN A 80 26.08 -3.01 -12.25
CA ASN A 80 27.06 -2.13 -12.90
C ASN A 80 28.17 -1.63 -11.95
N ARG A 81 27.93 -1.62 -10.63
CA ARG A 81 28.93 -1.25 -9.61
C ARG A 81 29.78 -2.42 -9.09
N GLY A 82 29.55 -3.63 -9.60
CA GLY A 82 30.31 -4.82 -9.22
C GLY A 82 30.00 -5.36 -7.81
N GLY A 83 28.77 -5.21 -7.32
CA GLY A 83 28.30 -5.90 -6.11
C GLY A 83 29.00 -5.50 -4.80
N LYS A 84 29.28 -4.20 -4.59
CA LYS A 84 29.91 -3.74 -3.34
C LYS A 84 28.97 -3.88 -2.14
N VAL A 85 29.51 -4.38 -1.02
CA VAL A 85 28.85 -4.53 0.28
C VAL A 85 28.15 -3.22 0.69
N GLY A 86 26.82 -3.25 0.79
CA GLY A 86 25.97 -2.08 1.05
C GLY A 86 24.92 -1.83 -0.02
N ALA A 87 25.20 -2.23 -1.27
CA ALA A 87 24.21 -2.26 -2.35
C ALA A 87 23.11 -3.30 -2.10
N ASP A 88 23.46 -4.41 -1.45
CA ASP A 88 22.52 -5.49 -1.10
C ASP A 88 21.43 -5.02 -0.15
N ARG A 89 21.77 -4.23 0.88
CA ARG A 89 20.78 -3.72 1.85
C ARG A 89 19.84 -2.68 1.25
N GLU A 90 20.30 -1.96 0.24
CA GLU A 90 19.46 -1.03 -0.52
C GLU A 90 18.51 -1.81 -1.44
N LEU A 91 19.04 -2.80 -2.17
CA LEU A 91 18.25 -3.73 -2.99
C LEU A 91 17.18 -4.45 -2.17
N ASP A 92 17.51 -4.98 -0.99
CA ASP A 92 16.55 -5.64 -0.08
C ASP A 92 15.38 -4.73 0.30
N ARG A 93 15.61 -3.42 0.47
CA ARG A 93 14.53 -2.47 0.79
C ARG A 93 13.60 -2.25 -0.40
N TYR A 94 14.15 -2.21 -1.61
CA TYR A 94 13.36 -2.03 -2.83
C TYR A 94 12.57 -3.30 -3.16
N ILE A 95 13.16 -4.48 -2.98
CA ILE A 95 12.45 -5.76 -3.07
C ILE A 95 11.30 -5.78 -2.07
N ALA A 96 11.55 -5.47 -0.79
CA ALA A 96 10.50 -5.43 0.23
C ALA A 96 9.40 -4.41 -0.10
N ALA A 97 9.73 -3.27 -0.72
CA ALA A 97 8.73 -2.30 -1.15
C ALA A 97 7.90 -2.80 -2.34
N ALA A 98 8.53 -3.50 -3.29
CA ALA A 98 7.84 -4.14 -4.42
C ALA A 98 6.90 -5.26 -3.95
N ASP A 99 7.33 -6.08 -2.98
CA ASP A 99 6.51 -7.14 -2.37
C ASP A 99 5.27 -6.55 -1.68
N VAL A 100 5.44 -5.50 -0.85
CA VAL A 100 4.31 -4.83 -0.19
C VAL A 100 3.34 -4.23 -1.22
N ALA A 101 3.85 -3.65 -2.30
CA ALA A 101 3.00 -3.12 -3.35
C ALA A 101 2.29 -4.23 -4.15
N ALA A 102 2.94 -5.38 -4.33
CA ALA A 102 2.35 -6.56 -4.97
C ALA A 102 1.20 -7.13 -4.12
N ASP A 103 1.40 -7.26 -2.81
CA ASP A 103 0.37 -7.70 -1.87
C ASP A 103 -0.85 -6.78 -1.87
N ALA A 104 -0.62 -5.46 -1.84
CA ALA A 104 -1.70 -4.48 -1.90
C ALA A 104 -2.48 -4.55 -3.22
N ARG A 105 -1.78 -4.73 -4.35
CA ARG A 105 -2.41 -4.93 -5.65
C ARG A 105 -3.24 -6.22 -5.70
N TRP A 106 -2.70 -7.31 -5.14
CA TRP A 106 -3.38 -8.60 -5.08
C TRP A 106 -4.65 -8.54 -4.22
N GLU A 107 -4.59 -7.89 -3.06
CA GLU A 107 -5.75 -7.68 -2.20
C GLU A 107 -6.84 -6.86 -2.91
N ALA A 108 -6.46 -5.77 -3.58
CA ALA A 108 -7.41 -4.95 -4.33
C ALA A 108 -8.04 -5.72 -5.51
N ALA A 109 -7.27 -6.52 -6.25
CA ALA A 109 -7.78 -7.36 -7.33
C ALA A 109 -8.80 -8.41 -6.81
N ASN A 110 -8.48 -9.06 -5.68
CA ASN A 110 -9.39 -10.01 -5.03
C ASN A 110 -10.72 -9.36 -4.62
N MET A 111 -10.68 -8.14 -4.12
CA MET A 111 -11.89 -7.39 -3.78
C MET A 111 -12.74 -7.09 -5.01
N VAL A 112 -12.12 -6.76 -6.16
CA VAL A 112 -12.82 -6.59 -7.44
C VAL A 112 -13.50 -7.89 -7.86
N TYR A 113 -12.79 -9.03 -7.83
CA TYR A 113 -13.34 -10.33 -8.28
C TYR A 113 -14.46 -10.87 -7.39
N LYS A 114 -14.42 -10.60 -6.09
CA LYS A 114 -15.47 -11.02 -5.13
C LYS A 114 -16.72 -10.13 -5.15
N THR A 115 -16.66 -8.98 -5.81
CA THR A 115 -17.76 -8.04 -5.83
C THR A 115 -18.74 -8.40 -6.94
N VAL A 116 -19.95 -8.77 -6.54
CA VAL A 116 -21.07 -8.97 -7.48
C VAL A 116 -21.47 -7.61 -8.06
N PRO A 117 -21.35 -7.40 -9.39
CA PRO A 117 -21.79 -6.17 -10.03
C PRO A 117 -23.28 -5.94 -9.81
N GLN A 118 -23.68 -4.68 -9.71
CA GLN A 118 -25.08 -4.28 -9.58
C GLN A 118 -25.68 -3.82 -10.92
N THR A 119 -24.83 -3.54 -11.90
CA THR A 119 -25.19 -3.00 -13.21
C THR A 119 -24.53 -3.80 -14.34
N LYS A 120 -25.07 -3.68 -15.56
CA LYS A 120 -24.45 -4.27 -16.75
C LYS A 120 -23.08 -3.66 -17.02
N GLU A 121 -22.96 -2.36 -16.85
CA GLU A 121 -21.72 -1.60 -17.02
C GLU A 121 -20.66 -2.05 -16.02
N GLY A 122 -21.04 -2.31 -14.77
CA GLY A 122 -20.17 -2.89 -13.75
C GLY A 122 -19.72 -4.31 -14.10
N ALA A 123 -20.61 -5.16 -14.62
CA ALA A 123 -20.27 -6.51 -15.05
C ALA A 123 -19.28 -6.51 -16.23
N LEU A 124 -19.47 -5.61 -17.20
CA LEU A 124 -18.52 -5.43 -18.31
C LEU A 124 -17.17 -4.91 -17.83
N ALA A 125 -17.16 -3.99 -16.84
CA ALA A 125 -15.94 -3.48 -16.25
C ALA A 125 -15.15 -4.58 -15.52
N LEU A 126 -15.83 -5.47 -14.79
CA LEU A 126 -15.21 -6.64 -14.15
C LEU A 126 -14.54 -7.57 -15.17
N ILE A 127 -15.23 -7.89 -16.26
CA ILE A 127 -14.70 -8.73 -17.34
C ILE A 127 -13.45 -8.08 -17.95
N GLU A 128 -13.46 -6.77 -18.15
CA GLU A 128 -12.31 -6.06 -18.71
C GLU A 128 -11.10 -6.05 -17.77
N VAL A 129 -11.32 -5.89 -16.45
CA VAL A 129 -10.26 -6.04 -15.44
C VAL A 129 -9.65 -7.43 -15.50
N PHE A 130 -10.49 -8.46 -15.47
CA PHE A 130 -10.05 -9.85 -15.56
C PHE A 130 -9.27 -10.12 -16.85
N ARG A 131 -9.76 -9.65 -18.00
CA ARG A 131 -9.09 -9.80 -19.29
C ARG A 131 -7.71 -9.15 -19.29
N ARG A 132 -7.58 -7.95 -18.70
CA ARG A 132 -6.31 -7.21 -18.65
C ARG A 132 -5.29 -7.88 -17.74
N GLU A 133 -5.70 -8.35 -16.57
CA GLU A 133 -4.83 -9.05 -15.62
C GLU A 133 -4.30 -10.38 -16.15
N HIS A 134 -5.11 -11.07 -16.96
CA HIS A 134 -4.78 -12.39 -17.49
C HIS A 134 -4.30 -12.39 -18.95
N ASP A 135 -4.08 -11.21 -19.57
CA ASP A 135 -3.52 -11.13 -20.92
C ASP A 135 -2.04 -11.58 -20.90
N GLY A 136 -1.76 -12.79 -21.40
CA GLY A 136 -0.41 -13.35 -21.49
C GLY A 136 0.02 -14.30 -20.36
N CYS A 137 -0.83 -14.58 -19.36
CA CYS A 137 -0.57 -15.56 -18.30
C CYS A 137 -1.56 -16.73 -18.37
N THR A 138 -1.09 -17.97 -18.14
CA THR A 138 -1.98 -19.12 -17.92
C THR A 138 -2.87 -18.86 -16.71
N PHE A 139 -4.18 -18.93 -16.90
CA PHE A 139 -5.17 -18.70 -15.85
C PHE A 139 -4.90 -19.55 -14.61
N GLU A 140 -4.77 -18.89 -13.46
CA GLU A 140 -4.98 -19.56 -12.19
C GLU A 140 -6.48 -19.85 -12.02
N GLU A 141 -6.81 -21.04 -11.53
CA GLU A 141 -8.21 -21.50 -11.43
C GLU A 141 -9.03 -20.61 -10.47
N GLU A 142 -8.43 -20.19 -9.35
CA GLU A 142 -9.12 -19.45 -8.28
C GLU A 142 -9.65 -18.05 -8.71
N PRO A 143 -8.86 -17.14 -9.34
CA PRO A 143 -9.38 -15.86 -9.83
C PRO A 143 -10.49 -16.01 -10.88
N THR A 144 -10.37 -17.04 -11.72
CA THR A 144 -11.33 -17.36 -12.78
C THR A 144 -12.67 -17.78 -12.18
N GLU A 145 -12.65 -18.69 -11.20
CA GLU A 145 -13.83 -19.15 -10.47
C GLU A 145 -14.53 -18.00 -9.74
N MET A 146 -13.78 -17.14 -9.02
CA MET A 146 -14.35 -15.99 -8.32
C MET A 146 -15.07 -15.02 -9.27
N MET A 147 -14.46 -14.70 -10.42
CA MET A 147 -15.10 -13.84 -11.43
C MET A 147 -16.36 -14.50 -12.00
N LEU A 148 -16.31 -15.81 -12.32
CA LEU A 148 -17.46 -16.54 -12.84
C LEU A 148 -18.60 -16.62 -11.84
N ASP A 149 -18.30 -16.79 -10.55
CA ASP A 149 -19.28 -16.78 -9.47
C ASP A 149 -19.96 -15.42 -9.33
N SER A 150 -19.18 -14.33 -9.37
CA SER A 150 -19.70 -12.95 -9.33
C SER A 150 -20.61 -12.64 -10.52
N ILE A 151 -20.21 -13.02 -11.74
CA ILE A 151 -21.04 -12.85 -12.94
C ILE A 151 -22.30 -13.74 -12.88
N SER A 152 -22.16 -14.98 -12.42
CA SER A 152 -23.29 -15.91 -12.27
C SER A 152 -24.31 -15.42 -11.26
N ALA A 153 -23.85 -14.85 -10.13
CA ALA A 153 -24.72 -14.24 -9.12
C ALA A 153 -25.48 -13.04 -9.69
N TRP A 154 -24.81 -12.19 -10.48
CA TRP A 154 -25.45 -11.06 -11.16
C TRP A 154 -26.52 -11.53 -12.17
N LEU A 155 -26.22 -12.53 -13.01
CA LEU A 155 -27.16 -13.08 -13.99
C LEU A 155 -28.40 -13.69 -13.32
N LYS A 156 -28.23 -14.43 -12.22
CA LYS A 156 -29.34 -15.01 -11.45
C LYS A 156 -30.29 -13.94 -10.90
N ARG A 157 -29.77 -12.78 -10.52
CA ARG A 157 -30.58 -11.62 -10.09
C ARG A 157 -31.44 -11.08 -11.22
N GLY A 158 -30.86 -10.86 -12.40
CA GLY A 158 -31.61 -10.37 -13.57
C GLY A 158 -32.71 -11.31 -14.06
N VAL A 159 -32.61 -12.61 -13.77
CA VAL A 159 -33.66 -13.61 -14.07
C VAL A 159 -34.79 -13.62 -13.03
N ALA A 160 -34.53 -13.14 -11.80
CA ALA A 160 -35.54 -13.08 -10.73
C ALA A 160 -36.43 -11.82 -10.79
N ASP A 161 -35.97 -10.77 -11.48
CA ASP A 161 -36.70 -9.51 -11.68
C ASP A 161 -37.57 -9.49 -12.97
N VAL A 162 -37.76 -10.65 -13.62
CA VAL A 162 -38.60 -10.88 -14.83
C VAL A 162 -39.71 -11.88 -14.52
#